data_AF-A0A927SND6-F1
#
_entry.id   AF-A0A927SND6-F1
#
_cell.length_a   1.000
_cell.length_b   1.000
_cell.length_c   1.000
_cell.angle_alpha   90.00
_cell.angle_beta   90.00
_cell.angle_gamma   90.00
#
_symmetry.space_group_name_H-M   'P 1'
#
loop_
_entity.id
_entity.type
_entity.pdbx_description
1 polymer ?
#
loop_
_entity_poly.entity_id
_entity_poly.type
_entity_poly.pdbx_seq_one_letter_code
_entity_poly.pdbx_strand_id
1 'polypeptide(L)'
;MYKKSYKGFVLGLLVFLVLLMSIAFIPAEDEQLPMRLIMLLTVWYMAALSFQVWRTEQVYWYNGTSFEDAEAAGSERRKEFAWRHFRIFGMFALVMAVLSCAMQLLGWSAWIDFTVGTVGICVACFMTIPIKL
;
A
#
# COMPACT_ATOMS: atom_id res chain seq x y z
N MET A 1 -11.74 -24.25 3.95
CA MET A 1 -12.94 -23.44 3.64
C MET A 1 -12.54 -21.99 3.60
N TYR A 2 -12.68 -21.35 2.45
CA TYR A 2 -12.44 -19.92 2.28
C TYR A 2 -13.53 -19.17 3.06
N LYS A 3 -13.17 -18.17 3.86
CA LYS A 3 -14.12 -17.47 4.73
C LYS A 3 -14.02 -15.97 4.52
N LYS A 4 -15.17 -15.34 4.36
CA LYS A 4 -15.31 -13.88 4.30
C LYS A 4 -14.96 -13.29 5.67
N SER A 5 -14.05 -12.33 5.68
CA SER A 5 -13.60 -11.61 6.87
C SER A 5 -12.94 -10.30 6.46
N TYR A 6 -13.40 -9.20 7.06
CA TYR A 6 -12.77 -7.88 6.93
C TYR A 6 -11.98 -7.47 8.17
N LYS A 7 -11.88 -8.35 9.18
CA LYS A 7 -11.20 -8.02 10.45
C LYS A 7 -9.76 -7.57 10.24
N GLY A 8 -9.05 -8.26 9.34
CA GLY A 8 -7.67 -7.91 9.00
C GLY A 8 -7.54 -6.56 8.30
N PHE A 9 -8.47 -6.23 7.41
CA PHE A 9 -8.52 -4.93 6.73
C PHE A 9 -8.76 -3.81 7.74
N VAL A 10 -9.79 -3.95 8.58
CA VAL A 10 -10.16 -2.96 9.60
C VAL A 10 -9.03 -2.76 10.61
N LEU A 11 -8.42 -3.85 11.11
CA LEU A 11 -7.29 -3.75 12.01
C LEU A 11 -6.10 -3.02 11.36
N GLY A 12 -5.78 -3.36 10.11
CA GLY A 12 -4.73 -2.68 9.35
C GLY A 12 -5.01 -1.19 9.21
N LEU A 13 -6.25 -0.81 8.91
CA LEU A 13 -6.67 0.60 8.81
C LEU A 13 -6.53 1.33 10.15
N LEU A 14 -6.94 0.73 11.26
CA LEU A 14 -6.78 1.31 12.59
C LEU A 14 -5.30 1.54 12.93
N VAL A 15 -4.45 0.56 12.66
CA VAL A 15 -2.99 0.68 12.85
C VAL A 15 -2.43 1.81 12.00
N PHE A 16 -2.83 1.90 10.72
CA PHE A 16 -2.40 2.97 9.83
C PHE A 16 -2.78 4.36 10.36
N LEU A 17 -4.02 4.54 10.82
CA LEU A 17 -4.49 5.80 11.40
C LEU A 17 -3.71 6.18 12.66
N VAL A 18 -3.45 5.22 13.55
CA VAL A 18 -2.63 5.45 14.76
C VAL A 18 -1.21 5.86 14.38
N LEU A 19 -0.60 5.18 13.40
CA LEU A 19 0.75 5.53 12.92
C LEU A 19 0.78 6.93 12.29
N LEU A 20 -0.22 7.29 11.48
CA LEU A 20 -0.33 8.64 10.92
C LEU A 20 -0.41 9.70 12.01
N MET A 21 -1.25 9.49 13.03
CA MET A 21 -1.35 10.43 14.16
C MET A 21 -0.04 10.50 14.95
N SER A 22 0.67 9.38 15.11
CA SER A 22 1.94 9.34 15.84
C SER A 22 3.03 10.21 15.21
N ILE A 23 2.99 10.43 13.89
CA ILE A 23 3.95 11.29 13.18
C ILE A 23 3.88 12.74 13.69
N ALA A 24 2.69 13.23 14.07
CA ALA A 24 2.52 14.59 14.59
C ALA A 24 3.24 14.81 15.94
N PHE A 25 3.58 13.72 16.65
CA PHE A 25 4.28 13.77 17.94
C PHE A 25 5.78 13.49 17.82
N ILE A 26 6.31 13.32 16.61
CA ILE A 26 7.75 13.15 16.40
C ILE A 26 8.42 14.51 16.60
N PRO A 27 9.36 14.65 17.55
CA PRO A 27 10.14 15.87 17.70
C PRO A 27 11.14 15.95 16.54
N ALA A 28 10.71 16.52 15.42
CA ALA A 28 11.53 16.70 14.23
C ALA A 28 12.09 18.13 14.20
N GLU A 29 13.42 18.25 14.18
CA GLU A 29 14.09 19.52 13.88
C GLU A 29 13.93 19.89 12.40
N ASP A 30 13.81 18.89 11.53
CA ASP A 30 13.52 19.06 10.11
C ASP A 30 12.01 19.12 9.86
N GLU A 31 11.53 20.32 9.52
CA GLU A 31 10.12 20.58 9.20
C GLU A 31 9.59 19.76 8.02
N GLN A 32 10.47 19.23 7.18
CA GLN A 32 10.11 18.42 6.01
C GLN A 32 9.90 16.94 6.35
N LEU A 33 10.49 16.47 7.45
CA LEU A 33 10.49 15.07 7.84
C LEU A 33 9.07 14.51 8.06
N PRO A 34 8.14 15.20 8.75
CA PRO A 34 6.78 14.69 8.94
C PRO A 34 6.05 14.40 7.62
N MET A 35 6.19 15.28 6.63
CA MET A 35 5.56 15.12 5.32
C MET A 35 6.11 13.90 4.56
N ARG A 36 7.44 13.69 4.62
CA ARG A 36 8.11 12.51 4.04
C ARG A 36 7.63 11.23 4.71
N LEU A 37 7.57 11.22 6.03
CA LEU A 37 7.11 10.07 6.82
C LEU A 37 5.65 9.73 6.50
N ILE A 38 4.77 10.72 6.38
CA ILE A 38 3.37 10.50 6.01
C ILE A 38 3.27 9.83 4.64
N MET A 39 4.03 10.31 3.65
CA MET A 39 4.00 9.72 2.31
C MET A 39 4.60 8.32 2.27
N LEU A 40 5.75 8.10 2.90
CA LEU A 40 6.34 6.77 3.00
C LEU A 40 5.39 5.80 3.72
N LEU A 41 4.83 6.20 4.85
CA LEU A 41 3.89 5.37 5.61
C LEU A 41 2.67 5.00 4.75
N THR A 42 2.12 5.95 3.99
CA THR A 42 0.98 5.72 3.09
C THR A 42 1.31 4.70 2.01
N VAL A 43 2.44 4.86 1.32
CA VAL A 43 2.86 3.95 0.25
C VAL A 43 3.17 2.55 0.81
N TRP A 44 3.87 2.48 1.95
CA TRP A 44 4.18 1.22 2.61
C TRP A 44 2.95 0.52 3.16
N TYR A 45 1.95 1.26 3.65
CA TYR A 45 0.68 0.70 4.07
C TYR A 45 -0.06 0.04 2.90
N MET A 46 -0.08 0.66 1.72
CA MET A 46 -0.68 0.06 0.51
C MET A 46 0.04 -1.24 0.10
N ALA A 47 1.38 -1.26 0.17
CA ALA A 47 2.17 -2.47 -0.07
C ALA A 47 1.90 -3.56 0.99
N ALA A 48 1.79 -3.19 2.27
CA ALA A 48 1.49 -4.12 3.35
C ALA A 48 0.07 -4.70 3.23
N LEU A 49 -0.90 -3.88 2.84
CA LEU A 49 -2.28 -4.30 2.63
C LEU A 49 -2.38 -5.30 1.46
N SER A 50 -1.74 -5.00 0.34
CA SER A 50 -1.69 -5.92 -0.81
C SER A 50 -0.92 -7.22 -0.50
N PHE A 51 0.14 -7.14 0.30
CA PHE A 51 0.83 -8.33 0.84
C PHE A 51 -0.08 -9.18 1.72
N GLN A 52 -0.86 -8.53 2.60
CA GLN A 52 -1.83 -9.22 3.45
C GLN A 52 -2.89 -9.92 2.62
N VAL A 53 -3.40 -9.27 1.57
CA VAL A 53 -4.33 -9.91 0.63
C VAL A 53 -3.68 -11.11 -0.05
N TRP A 54 -2.41 -11.04 -0.47
CA TRP A 54 -1.69 -12.19 -1.02
C TRP A 54 -1.52 -13.34 -0.02
N ARG A 55 -1.17 -13.03 1.22
CA ARG A 55 -0.99 -14.01 2.30
C ARG A 55 -2.30 -14.70 2.70
N THR A 56 -3.40 -13.96 2.72
CA THR A 56 -4.71 -14.42 3.22
C THR A 56 -5.70 -14.79 2.12
N GLU A 57 -5.30 -14.55 0.87
CA GLU A 57 -6.09 -14.74 -0.35
C GLU A 57 -7.41 -13.97 -0.37
N GLN A 58 -7.56 -12.91 0.42
CA GLN A 58 -8.80 -12.13 0.54
C GLN A 58 -8.98 -11.17 -0.65
N VAL A 59 -8.94 -11.73 -1.87
CA VAL A 59 -8.89 -10.99 -3.13
C VAL A 59 -10.16 -10.18 -3.43
N TYR A 60 -11.29 -10.55 -2.82
CA TYR A 60 -12.53 -9.78 -2.89
C TYR A 60 -12.46 -8.43 -2.15
N TRP A 61 -11.36 -8.14 -1.44
CA TRP A 61 -11.10 -6.78 -0.95
C TRP A 61 -10.74 -5.81 -2.09
N TYR A 62 -10.32 -6.32 -3.24
CA TYR A 62 -10.12 -5.49 -4.43
C TYR A 62 -11.46 -5.24 -5.14
N ASN A 63 -11.66 -4.00 -5.59
CA ASN A 63 -12.84 -3.63 -6.37
C ASN A 63 -12.95 -4.49 -7.64
N GLY A 64 -14.17 -4.91 -7.97
CA GLY A 64 -14.45 -5.71 -9.17
C GLY A 64 -14.30 -7.22 -8.99
N THR A 65 -14.00 -7.71 -7.79
CA THR A 65 -13.99 -9.13 -7.44
C THR A 65 -15.04 -9.43 -6.36
N SER A 66 -16.06 -10.23 -6.67
CA SER A 66 -17.04 -10.65 -5.67
C SER A 66 -16.47 -11.73 -4.75
N PHE A 67 -17.09 -11.94 -3.58
CA PHE A 67 -16.67 -13.01 -2.68
C PHE A 67 -16.93 -14.38 -3.31
N GLU A 68 -18.05 -14.49 -4.02
CA GLU A 68 -18.52 -15.69 -4.71
C GLU A 68 -17.55 -16.08 -5.83
N ASP A 69 -17.10 -15.12 -6.64
CA ASP A 69 -16.08 -15.34 -7.67
C ASP A 69 -14.73 -15.75 -7.04
N ALA A 70 -14.36 -15.11 -5.93
CA ALA A 70 -13.15 -15.43 -5.19
C ALA A 70 -13.19 -16.84 -4.57
N GLU A 71 -14.34 -17.27 -4.05
CA GLU A 71 -14.54 -18.60 -3.49
C GLU A 71 -14.53 -19.68 -4.58
N ALA A 72 -15.17 -19.40 -5.72
CA ALA A 72 -15.15 -20.28 -6.88
C ALA A 72 -13.76 -20.40 -7.52
N ALA A 73 -12.92 -19.35 -7.42
CA ALA A 73 -11.54 -19.40 -7.84
C ALA A 73 -10.71 -20.34 -6.95
N GLY A 74 -9.82 -21.13 -7.55
CA GLY A 74 -8.84 -21.91 -6.81
C GLY A 74 -7.82 -21.03 -6.06
N SER A 75 -7.20 -21.57 -5.01
CA SER A 75 -6.18 -20.87 -4.21
C SER A 75 -5.00 -20.37 -5.06
N GLU A 76 -4.53 -21.18 -6.03
CA GLU A 76 -3.45 -20.76 -6.92
C GLU A 76 -3.80 -19.51 -7.72
N ARG A 77 -5.00 -19.48 -8.31
CA ARG A 77 -5.49 -18.35 -9.11
C ARG A 77 -5.64 -17.09 -8.25
N ARG A 78 -6.18 -17.21 -7.03
CA ARG A 78 -6.24 -16.10 -6.07
C ARG A 78 -4.86 -15.58 -5.68
N LYS A 79 -3.91 -16.47 -5.41
CA LYS A 79 -2.54 -16.08 -5.04
C LYS A 79 -1.82 -15.40 -6.20
N GLU A 80 -1.95 -15.91 -7.41
CA GLU A 80 -1.35 -15.28 -8.58
C GLU A 80 -1.92 -13.88 -8.81
N PHE A 81 -3.25 -13.74 -8.75
CA PHE A 81 -3.94 -12.46 -8.84
C PHE A 81 -3.44 -11.47 -7.79
N ALA A 82 -3.42 -11.87 -6.51
CA ALA A 82 -2.97 -11.03 -5.42
C ALA A 82 -1.47 -10.70 -5.49
N TRP A 83 -0.66 -11.63 -5.98
CA TRP A 83 0.78 -11.44 -6.16
C TRP A 83 1.07 -10.34 -7.18
N ARG A 84 0.33 -10.31 -8.30
CA ARG A 84 0.49 -9.26 -9.32
C ARG A 84 0.19 -7.86 -8.74
N HIS A 85 -0.83 -7.73 -7.90
CA HIS A 85 -1.14 -6.50 -7.19
C HIS A 85 -0.04 -6.11 -6.19
N PHE A 86 0.35 -7.05 -5.32
CA PHE A 86 1.42 -6.82 -4.35
C PHE A 86 2.74 -6.45 -5.02
N ARG A 87 3.08 -7.07 -6.15
CA ARG A 87 4.29 -6.74 -6.89
C ARG A 87 4.30 -5.27 -7.34
N ILE A 88 3.18 -4.75 -7.85
CA ILE A 88 3.07 -3.35 -8.28
C ILE A 88 3.27 -2.41 -7.09
N PHE A 89 2.48 -2.56 -6.03
CA PHE A 89 2.56 -1.67 -4.86
C PHE A 89 3.87 -1.84 -4.09
N GLY A 90 4.38 -3.06 -3.97
CA GLY A 90 5.64 -3.38 -3.30
C GLY A 90 6.86 -2.81 -4.04
N MET A 91 6.93 -2.95 -5.37
CA MET A 91 8.00 -2.31 -6.15
C MET A 91 7.93 -0.79 -6.05
N PHE A 92 6.74 -0.21 -6.11
CA PHE A 92 6.56 1.23 -5.94
C PHE A 92 6.99 1.71 -4.55
N ALA A 93 6.66 0.98 -3.48
CA ALA A 93 7.10 1.29 -2.12
C ALA A 93 8.62 1.27 -1.97
N LEU A 94 9.29 0.30 -2.58
CA LEU A 94 10.75 0.23 -2.57
C LEU A 94 11.38 1.42 -3.31
N VAL A 95 10.86 1.77 -4.50
CA VAL A 95 11.32 2.94 -5.25
C VAL A 95 11.12 4.23 -4.45
N MET A 96 9.96 4.40 -3.82
CA MET A 96 9.67 5.57 -2.99
C MET A 96 10.56 5.64 -1.75
N ALA A 97 10.89 4.52 -1.12
CA ALA A 97 11.82 4.48 0.01
C ALA A 97 13.21 4.97 -0.39
N VAL A 98 13.75 4.46 -1.51
CA VAL A 98 15.06 4.87 -2.03
C VAL A 98 15.06 6.35 -2.41
N LEU A 99 14.02 6.79 -3.14
CA LEU A 99 13.86 8.18 -3.53
C LEU A 99 13.81 9.10 -2.31
N SER A 100 12.97 8.78 -1.33
CA SER A 100 12.78 9.63 -0.15
C SER A 100 14.04 9.74 0.71
N CYS A 101 14.76 8.63 0.89
CA CYS A 101 16.07 8.64 1.55
C CYS A 101 17.08 9.51 0.79
N ALA A 102 17.15 9.40 -0.53
CA ALA A 102 18.05 10.24 -1.34
C ALA A 102 17.68 11.73 -1.23
N MET A 103 16.39 12.06 -1.34
CA MET A 103 15.90 13.43 -1.24
C MET A 103 16.16 14.04 0.14
N GLN A 104 16.02 13.24 1.21
CA GLN A 104 16.38 13.65 2.57
C GLN A 104 17.87 13.95 2.70
N LEU A 105 18.74 13.05 2.22
CA LEU A 105 20.20 13.22 2.30
C LEU A 105 20.71 14.41 1.49
N LEU A 106 20.02 14.76 0.39
CA LEU A 106 20.35 15.91 -0.45
C LEU A 106 19.72 17.23 0.05
N GLY A 107 18.87 17.18 1.09
CA GLY A 107 18.17 18.36 1.62
C GLY A 107 17.13 18.94 0.64
N TRP A 108 16.60 18.13 -0.27
CA TRP A 108 15.62 18.58 -1.25
C TRP A 108 14.22 18.70 -0.64
N SER A 109 13.31 19.37 -1.34
CA SER A 109 11.96 19.63 -0.85
C SER A 109 11.12 18.34 -0.73
N ALA A 110 10.46 18.14 0.42
CA ALA A 110 9.48 17.07 0.63
C ALA A 110 8.25 17.16 -0.30
N TRP A 111 8.01 18.29 -0.95
CA TRP A 111 6.98 18.41 -1.99
C TRP A 111 7.24 17.50 -3.19
N ILE A 112 8.50 17.14 -3.44
CA ILE A 112 8.87 16.17 -4.48
C ILE A 112 8.35 14.79 -4.10
N ASP A 113 8.61 14.32 -2.88
CA ASP A 113 8.11 13.05 -2.34
C ASP A 113 6.58 12.97 -2.39
N PHE A 114 5.91 14.06 -2.01
CA PHE A 114 4.46 14.14 -2.06
C PHE A 114 3.92 14.06 -3.47
N THR A 115 4.51 14.79 -4.41
CA THR A 115 4.07 14.81 -5.81
C THR A 115 4.30 13.45 -6.46
N VAL A 116 5.54 12.92 -6.37
CA VAL A 116 5.89 11.61 -6.94
C VAL A 116 5.11 10.49 -6.26
N GLY A 117 4.96 10.54 -4.94
CA GLY A 117 4.17 9.59 -4.17
C GLY A 117 2.72 9.57 -4.62
N THR A 118 2.07 10.73 -4.72
CA THR A 118 0.66 10.84 -5.13
C THR A 118 0.45 10.34 -6.56
N VAL A 119 1.25 10.84 -7.51
CA VAL A 119 1.16 10.41 -8.93
C VAL A 119 1.44 8.92 -9.05
N GLY A 120 2.46 8.41 -8.35
CA GLY A 120 2.85 7.01 -8.38
C GLY A 120 1.78 6.08 -7.79
N ILE A 121 1.08 6.47 -6.73
CA ILE A 121 -0.09 5.72 -6.22
C ILE A 121 -1.17 5.65 -7.30
N CYS A 122 -1.51 6.76 -7.95
CA CYS A 122 -2.51 6.77 -9.01
C CYS A 122 -2.11 5.83 -10.17
N VAL A 123 -0.86 5.91 -10.63
CA VAL A 123 -0.33 5.02 -11.67
C VAL A 123 -0.40 3.56 -11.23
N ALA A 124 0.03 3.22 -10.01
CA ALA A 124 -0.05 1.88 -9.47
C ALA A 124 -1.49 1.34 -9.46
N CYS A 125 -2.45 2.16 -9.03
CA CYS A 125 -3.88 1.82 -9.07
C CYS A 125 -4.35 1.56 -10.51
N PHE A 126 -4.01 2.41 -11.48
CA PHE A 126 -4.39 2.19 -12.88
C PHE A 126 -3.76 0.92 -13.47
N MET A 127 -2.52 0.61 -13.12
CA MET A 127 -1.85 -0.63 -13.53
C MET A 127 -2.52 -1.90 -12.99
N THR A 128 -3.27 -1.80 -11.89
CA THR A 128 -4.00 -2.95 -11.33
C THR A 128 -5.35 -3.23 -11.98
N ILE A 129 -6.00 -2.24 -12.60
CA ILE A 129 -7.31 -2.39 -13.25
C ILE A 129 -7.38 -3.54 -14.28
N PRO A 130 -6.39 -3.74 -15.19
CA PRO A 130 -6.46 -4.81 -16.18
C PRO A 130 -6.22 -6.21 -15.61
N ILE A 131 -5.76 -6.32 -14.35
CA ILE A 131 -5.52 -7.62 -13.71
C ILE A 131 -6.87 -8.22 -13.36
N LYS A 132 -7.19 -9.39 -13.93
CA LYS A 132 -8.43 -10.11 -13.66
C LYS A 132 -8.17 -11.33 -12.80
N LEU A 133 -9.11 -11.60 -11.89
CA LEU A 133 -9.11 -12.81 -11.09
C LEU A 133 -9.30 -14.02 -11.98
#